data_AF-A0AAN9PC44-F1
#
_entry.id   AF-A0AAN9PC44-F1
#
_cell.length_a   1.000
_cell.length_b   1.000
_cell.length_c   1.000
_cell.angle_alpha   90.00
_cell.angle_beta   90.00
_cell.angle_gamma   90.00
#
_symmetry.space_group_name_H-M   'P 1'
#
loop_
_entity.id
_entity.type
_entity.pdbx_description
1 polymer ?
#
loop_
_entity_poly.entity_id
_entity_poly.type
_entity_poly.pdbx_seq_one_letter_code
_entity_poly.pdbx_strand_id
1 'polypeptide(L)'
;MLRTVTYVTLEDLVLVVYLSANRIVLVYEGLELGIGDASIIKALVKACGRTESHIKNQYKVNLCLVAKASHSSQYMMWKPDALAIKKVFNTFLLIAKCTNYSSAYLFKAASRQAVSGE
;
A
#
# COMPACT_ATOMS: atom_id res chain seq x y z
N MET A 1 17.91 -9.54 -10.87
CA MET A 1 16.47 -9.44 -10.57
C MET A 1 15.65 -9.02 -11.80
N LEU A 2 15.90 -7.84 -12.40
CA LEU A 2 15.17 -7.39 -13.61
C LEU A 2 15.28 -8.36 -14.80
N ARG A 3 16.46 -8.97 -14.98
CA ARG A 3 16.70 -9.98 -16.03
C ARG A 3 15.83 -11.23 -15.86
N THR A 4 15.40 -11.56 -14.65
CA THR A 4 14.50 -12.70 -14.38
C THR A 4 13.06 -12.35 -14.74
N VAL A 5 12.64 -11.11 -14.48
CA VAL A 5 11.28 -10.62 -14.80
C VAL A 5 11.07 -10.50 -16.31
N THR A 6 12.10 -10.09 -17.06
CA THR A 6 12.04 -10.04 -18.55
C THR A 6 11.72 -11.39 -19.20
N TYR A 7 12.08 -12.51 -18.57
CA TYR A 7 11.80 -13.85 -19.11
C TYR A 7 10.40 -14.37 -18.76
N VAL A 8 9.71 -13.77 -17.78
CA VAL A 8 8.43 -14.27 -17.27
C VAL A 8 7.27 -13.44 -17.83
N THR A 9 7.34 -12.11 -17.80
CA THR A 9 6.28 -11.23 -18.32
C THR A 9 6.77 -9.81 -18.55
N LEU A 10 6.61 -9.29 -19.78
CA LEU A 10 7.04 -7.93 -20.16
C LEU A 10 6.27 -6.83 -19.42
N GLU A 11 4.98 -7.05 -19.12
CA GLU A 11 4.14 -6.11 -18.40
C GLU A 11 4.60 -5.89 -16.94
N ASP A 12 5.02 -6.97 -16.27
CA ASP A 12 5.48 -6.90 -14.89
C ASP A 12 6.81 -6.16 -14.76
N LEU A 13 7.64 -6.20 -15.81
CA LEU A 13 8.88 -5.43 -15.86
C LEU A 13 8.62 -3.93 -15.74
N VAL A 14 7.63 -3.43 -16.49
CA VAL A 14 7.26 -2.01 -16.49
C VAL A 14 6.81 -1.59 -15.09
N LEU A 15 5.95 -2.39 -14.45
CA LEU A 15 5.48 -2.12 -13.08
C LEU A 15 6.61 -2.14 -12.04
N VAL A 16 7.55 -3.07 -12.18
CA VAL A 16 8.73 -3.15 -11.29
C VAL A 16 9.61 -1.92 -11.43
N VAL A 17 9.84 -1.43 -12.65
CA VAL A 17 10.64 -0.22 -12.89
C VAL A 17 9.93 1.00 -12.28
N TYR A 18 8.62 1.13 -12.44
CA TYR A 18 7.84 2.20 -11.83
C TYR A 18 7.91 2.17 -10.30
N LEU A 19 7.63 1.03 -9.67
CA LEU A 19 7.70 0.88 -8.21
C LEU A 19 9.11 1.13 -7.66
N SER A 20 10.15 0.67 -8.37
CA SER A 20 11.55 0.89 -7.97
C SER A 20 11.96 2.35 -8.04
N ALA A 21 11.37 3.11 -8.97
CA ALA A 21 11.54 4.56 -9.08
C ALA A 21 10.66 5.35 -8.08
N ASN A 22 9.91 4.66 -7.21
CA ASN A 22 8.89 5.24 -6.32
C ASN A 22 7.85 6.09 -7.09
N ARG A 23 7.53 5.69 -8.33
CA ARG A 23 6.56 6.35 -9.21
C ARG A 23 5.40 5.41 -9.48
N ILE A 24 4.20 5.94 -9.43
CA ILE A 24 2.96 5.14 -9.53
C ILE A 24 2.28 5.40 -10.87
N VAL A 25 2.60 6.52 -11.55
CA VAL A 25 2.01 6.95 -12.82
C VAL A 25 3.05 7.67 -13.69
N LEU A 26 2.79 7.72 -15.01
CA LEU A 26 3.52 8.53 -15.98
C LEU A 26 3.45 10.03 -15.63
N VAL A 27 4.57 10.72 -15.78
CA VAL A 27 4.79 12.11 -15.32
C VAL A 27 3.75 13.12 -15.83
N TYR A 28 2.99 12.80 -16.89
CA TYR A 28 1.99 13.70 -17.49
C TYR A 28 0.61 13.69 -16.81
N GLU A 29 0.27 12.69 -15.99
CA GLU A 29 -1.06 12.60 -15.35
C GLU A 29 -1.13 13.34 -14.01
N GLY A 30 -0.01 13.87 -13.49
CA GLY A 30 0.03 14.64 -12.24
C GLY A 30 -0.48 13.88 -11.01
N LEU A 31 -0.61 12.55 -11.10
CA LEU A 31 -1.23 11.74 -10.07
C LEU A 31 -0.22 11.42 -8.96
N GLU A 32 -0.30 12.16 -7.87
CA GLU A 32 0.48 11.90 -6.66
C GLU A 32 -0.30 11.00 -5.70
N LEU A 33 0.42 10.14 -4.97
CA LEU A 33 -0.20 9.28 -3.96
C LEU A 33 -0.84 10.10 -2.83
N GLY A 34 -0.36 11.32 -2.60
CA GLY A 34 -0.92 12.25 -1.59
C GLY A 34 -0.87 11.71 -0.16
N ILE A 35 0.06 10.78 0.14
CA ILE A 35 0.21 10.20 1.48
C ILE A 35 1.29 10.98 2.24
N GLY A 36 0.89 11.64 3.32
CA GLY A 36 1.82 12.19 4.31
C GLY A 36 2.05 11.25 5.50
N ASP A 37 3.07 11.55 6.29
CA ASP A 37 3.50 10.77 7.46
C ASP A 37 2.36 10.50 8.45
N ALA A 38 1.49 11.48 8.67
CA ALA A 38 0.34 11.36 9.56
C ALA A 38 -0.67 10.28 9.09
N SER A 39 -0.88 10.16 7.78
CA SER A 39 -1.75 9.13 7.20
C SER A 39 -1.13 7.74 7.35
N ILE A 40 0.20 7.63 7.20
CA ILE A 40 0.92 6.37 7.39
C ILE A 40 0.87 5.91 8.86
N ILE A 41 1.08 6.83 9.80
CA ILE A 41 1.02 6.53 11.24
C ILE A 41 -0.39 6.04 11.61
N LYS A 42 -1.45 6.73 11.14
CA LYS A 42 -2.84 6.30 11.38
C LYS A 42 -3.14 4.93 10.76
N ALA A 43 -2.65 4.67 9.54
CA ALA A 43 -2.81 3.38 8.89
C ALA A 43 -2.09 2.26 9.67
N LEU A 44 -0.88 2.51 10.19
CA LEU A 44 -0.15 1.56 11.01
C LEU A 44 -0.82 1.30 12.36
N VAL A 45 -1.36 2.33 13.03
CA VAL A 45 -2.16 2.16 14.24
C VAL A 45 -3.34 1.22 13.96
N LYS A 46 -4.06 1.46 12.86
CA LYS A 46 -5.20 0.64 12.46
C LYS A 46 -4.81 -0.79 12.07
N ALA A 47 -3.72 -0.96 11.35
CA ALA A 47 -3.25 -2.27 10.88
C ALA A 47 -2.61 -3.11 11.99
N CYS A 48 -1.87 -2.48 12.91
CA CYS A 48 -1.09 -3.18 13.93
C CYS A 48 -1.76 -3.23 15.30
N GLY A 49 -2.83 -2.47 15.52
CA GLY A 49 -3.54 -2.40 16.80
C GLY A 49 -2.71 -1.81 17.95
N ARG A 50 -1.62 -1.10 17.64
CA ARG A 50 -0.73 -0.46 18.65
C ARG A 50 -1.11 1.00 18.86
N THR A 51 -0.84 1.52 20.06
CA THR A 51 -1.11 2.91 20.41
C THR A 51 -0.30 3.89 19.55
N GLU A 52 -0.92 5.01 19.15
CA GLU A 52 -0.31 6.04 18.31
C GLU A 52 0.98 6.63 18.93
N SER A 53 1.03 6.78 20.25
CA SER A 53 2.21 7.26 20.98
C SER A 53 3.41 6.32 20.81
N HIS A 54 3.18 5.01 20.83
CA HIS A 54 4.21 4.00 20.64
C HIS A 54 4.78 4.06 19.22
N ILE A 55 3.91 4.16 18.21
CA ILE A 55 4.33 4.26 16.80
C ILE A 55 5.07 5.58 16.55
N LYS A 56 4.62 6.71 17.11
CA LYS A 56 5.32 8.00 17.01
C LYS A 56 6.71 7.99 17.66
N ASN A 57 6.87 7.30 18.79
CA ASN A 57 8.19 7.14 19.40
C ASN A 57 9.12 6.29 18.54
N GLN A 58 8.60 5.19 17.97
CA GLN A 58 9.39 4.34 17.08
C GLN A 58 9.61 4.96 15.68
N TYR A 59 8.77 5.92 15.28
CA TYR A 59 8.92 6.71 14.07
C TYR A 59 10.26 7.44 14.02
N LYS A 60 10.73 7.95 15.16
CA LYS A 60 12.01 8.67 15.28
C LYS A 60 13.21 7.80 14.89
N VAL A 61 13.09 6.49 15.01
CA VAL A 61 14.17 5.56 14.70
C VAL A 61 14.12 5.17 13.24
N ASN A 62 13.01 4.60 12.74
CA ASN A 62 12.77 4.28 11.33
C ASN A 62 11.38 3.64 11.13
N LEU A 63 10.53 4.26 10.31
CA LEU A 63 9.17 3.75 10.00
C LEU A 63 9.17 2.33 9.40
N CYS A 64 10.10 2.05 8.49
CA CYS A 64 10.13 0.77 7.75
C CYS A 64 10.39 -0.43 8.68
N LEU A 65 11.28 -0.25 9.67
CA LEU A 65 11.57 -1.28 10.67
C LEU A 65 10.36 -1.54 11.57
N VAL A 66 9.62 -0.49 11.94
CA VAL A 66 8.38 -0.60 12.73
C VAL A 66 7.31 -1.36 11.98
N ALA A 67 7.13 -1.08 10.69
CA ALA A 67 6.17 -1.79 9.86
C ALA A 67 6.51 -3.28 9.76
N LYS A 68 7.78 -3.62 9.51
CA LYS A 68 8.26 -5.01 9.41
C LYS A 68 8.10 -5.76 10.74
N ALA A 69 8.52 -5.15 11.84
CA ALA A 69 8.42 -5.74 13.17
C ALA A 69 6.94 -5.94 13.55
N SER A 70 6.09 -4.94 13.29
CA SER A 70 4.67 -5.02 13.62
C SER A 70 3.94 -6.05 12.78
N HIS A 71 4.22 -6.14 11.48
CA HIS A 71 3.67 -7.18 10.60
C HIS A 71 4.08 -8.58 11.08
N SER A 72 5.34 -8.77 11.48
CA SER A 72 5.84 -10.07 11.94
C SER A 72 5.29 -10.48 13.32
N SER A 73 4.91 -9.51 14.15
CA SER A 73 4.33 -9.75 15.48
C SER A 73 2.80 -9.89 15.46
N GLN A 74 2.13 -9.65 14.34
CA GLN A 74 0.68 -9.84 14.24
C GLN A 74 0.35 -11.33 14.24
N TYR A 75 -0.48 -11.75 15.20
CA TYR A 75 -1.02 -13.09 15.20
C TYR A 75 -2.02 -13.24 14.05
N MET A 76 -1.79 -14.22 13.18
CA MET A 76 -2.65 -14.47 12.02
C MET A 76 -3.05 -15.94 11.98
N MET A 77 -4.35 -16.22 11.93
CA MET A 77 -4.87 -17.60 11.87
C MET A 77 -4.47 -18.32 10.58
N TRP A 78 -4.28 -17.58 9.48
CA TRP A 78 -3.83 -18.09 8.19
C TRP A 78 -2.80 -17.18 7.55
N LYS A 79 -1.85 -17.76 6.82
CA LYS A 79 -0.88 -16.99 6.06
C LYS A 79 -1.59 -16.30 4.88
N PRO A 80 -1.40 -14.98 4.69
CA PRO A 80 -1.98 -14.29 3.55
C PRO A 80 -1.26 -14.70 2.26
N ASP A 81 -1.98 -14.59 1.14
CA ASP A 81 -1.41 -14.84 -0.18
C ASP A 81 -0.18 -13.99 -0.45
N ALA A 82 0.74 -14.54 -1.26
CA ALA A 82 1.94 -13.83 -1.66
C ALA A 82 1.58 -12.50 -2.36
N LEU A 83 2.24 -11.43 -1.96
CA LEU A 83 1.98 -10.09 -2.48
C LEU A 83 2.49 -9.97 -3.93
N ALA A 84 1.59 -9.97 -4.90
CA ALA A 84 1.91 -9.81 -6.31
C ALA A 84 2.13 -8.33 -6.70
N ILE A 85 3.07 -8.08 -7.60
CA ILE A 85 3.43 -6.72 -8.09
C ILE A 85 2.20 -6.00 -8.67
N LYS A 86 1.42 -6.68 -9.52
CA LYS A 86 0.19 -6.14 -10.10
C LYS A 86 -0.81 -5.67 -9.03
N LYS A 87 -0.95 -6.45 -7.94
CA LYS A 87 -1.85 -6.12 -6.82
C LYS A 87 -1.38 -4.86 -6.09
N VAL A 88 -0.09 -4.73 -5.81
CA VAL A 88 0.50 -3.53 -5.19
C VAL A 88 0.25 -2.30 -6.05
N PHE A 89 0.56 -2.40 -7.35
CA PHE A 89 0.41 -1.28 -8.27
C PHE A 89 -1.05 -0.82 -8.39
N ASN A 90 -1.99 -1.75 -8.55
CA ASN A 90 -3.42 -1.43 -8.60
C ASN A 90 -3.92 -0.80 -7.30
N THR A 91 -3.40 -1.24 -6.15
CA THR A 91 -3.78 -0.68 -4.84
C THR A 91 -3.29 0.76 -4.70
N PHE A 92 -2.05 1.03 -5.09
CA PHE A 92 -1.50 2.39 -5.10
C PHE A 92 -2.22 3.32 -6.07
N LEU A 93 -2.58 2.82 -7.27
CA LEU A 93 -3.40 3.58 -8.22
C LEU A 93 -4.78 3.92 -7.64
N LEU A 94 -5.40 2.96 -6.94
CA LEU A 94 -6.69 3.19 -6.28
C LEU A 94 -6.57 4.25 -5.17
N ILE A 95 -5.54 4.18 -4.34
CA ILE A 95 -5.29 5.18 -3.29
C ILE A 95 -5.09 6.57 -3.89
N ALA A 96 -4.30 6.69 -4.96
CA ALA A 96 -4.05 7.96 -5.64
C ALA A 96 -5.30 8.53 -6.35
N LYS A 97 -6.23 7.67 -6.80
CA LYS A 97 -7.54 8.12 -7.29
C LYS A 97 -8.45 8.59 -6.15
N CYS A 98 -8.41 7.92 -5.00
CA CYS A 98 -9.21 8.27 -3.82
C CYS A 98 -8.78 9.57 -3.14
N THR A 99 -7.52 10.01 -3.29
CA THR A 99 -7.07 11.31 -2.76
C THR A 99 -7.67 12.49 -3.53
N ASN A 100 -8.01 12.30 -4.81
CA ASN A 100 -8.62 13.33 -5.65
C ASN A 100 -10.14 13.49 -5.44
N TYR A 101 -10.82 12.46 -4.92
CA TYR A 101 -12.25 12.49 -4.60
C TYR A 101 -12.45 12.20 -3.11
N SER A 102 -12.70 13.25 -2.31
CA SER A 102 -13.01 13.25 -0.86
C SER A 102 -13.32 11.85 -0.27
N SER A 103 -12.33 11.30 0.44
CA SER A 103 -12.19 9.87 0.76
C SER A 103 -13.28 9.27 1.68
N ALA A 104 -14.20 10.07 2.20
CA ALA A 104 -15.26 9.61 3.11
C ALA A 104 -16.36 8.79 2.40
N TYR A 105 -16.64 9.07 1.12
CA TYR A 105 -17.79 8.48 0.42
C TYR A 105 -17.45 7.17 -0.33
N LEU A 106 -16.22 7.03 -0.85
CA LEU A 106 -15.83 5.87 -1.66
C LEU A 106 -15.45 4.62 -0.84
N PHE A 107 -14.88 4.78 0.36
CA PHE A 107 -14.59 3.63 1.24
C PHE A 107 -15.87 2.87 1.64
N LYS A 108 -16.98 3.60 1.81
CA LYS A 108 -18.29 3.02 2.13
C LYS A 108 -18.94 2.35 0.92
N ALA A 109 -18.66 2.83 -0.30
CA ALA A 109 -19.14 2.25 -1.55
C ALA A 109 -18.38 0.96 -1.93
N ALA A 110 -17.05 0.96 -1.81
CA ALA A 110 -16.21 -0.21 -2.09
C ALA A 110 -16.46 -1.36 -1.11
N SER A 111 -16.72 -1.05 0.16
CA SER A 111 -17.08 -2.05 1.18
C SER A 111 -18.46 -2.70 0.93
N ARG A 112 -19.35 -2.07 0.16
CA ARG A 112 -20.66 -2.64 -0.22
C ARG A 112 -20.57 -3.55 -1.44
N GLN A 113 -19.66 -3.27 -2.38
CA GLN A 113 -19.46 -4.14 -3.55
C GLN A 113 -18.75 -5.46 -3.22
N ALA A 114 -17.96 -5.50 -2.14
CA ALA A 114 -17.30 -6.73 -1.68
C ALA A 114 -18.23 -7.72 -0.94
N VAL A 115 -19.48 -7.34 -0.62
CA VAL A 115 -20.46 -8.17 0.11
C VAL A 115 -21.60 -8.64 -0.80
N SER A 116 -21.60 -8.26 -2.09
CA SER A 116 -22.66 -8.61 -3.05
C SER A 116 -22.19 -9.52 -4.19
N GLY A 117 -20.93 -9.98 -4.15
CA GLY A 117 -20.39 -10.95 -5.10
C GLY A 117 -20.09 -12.25 -4.38
N GLU A 118 -21.04 -13.19 -4.51
CA GLU A 118 -21.16 -14.54 -3.91
C GLU A 118 -21.76 -14.62 -2.51
#